data_AF-A0A7T1Y407-F1
#
_entry.id   AF-A0A7T1Y407-F1
#
_cell.length_a   1.000
_cell.length_b   1.000
_cell.length_c   1.000
_cell.angle_alpha   90.00
_cell.angle_beta   90.00
_cell.angle_gamma   90.00
#
_symmetry.space_group_name_H-M   'P 1'
#
loop_
_entity.id
_entity.type
_entity.pdbx_description
1 polymer ?
#
loop_
_entity_poly.entity_id
_entity_poly.type
_entity_poly.pdbx_seq_one_letter_code
_entity_poly.pdbx_strand_id
1 'polypeptide(L)'
;MSQAAKSTWWNRLCEGSYRASTRRLVRDIEAESPGVYSEMLKDLDTPLEPAFEREMARHLDRGGFRAFAPAETLMPVMLQRFGLEPGSVAGHASYPSLRGNCNACPVAGHCWGALRRNAGVDECRAFCPNAAAFERLAETA
;
A
#
# COMPACT_ATOMS: atom_id res chain seq x y z
N MET A 1 -34.03 -1.10 26.55
CA MET A 1 -32.98 -1.29 25.52
C MET A 1 -32.37 -2.68 25.70
N SER A 2 -32.59 -3.56 24.73
CA SER A 2 -32.19 -4.98 24.78
C SER A 2 -30.68 -5.16 24.94
N GLN A 3 -30.24 -6.21 25.62
CA GLN A 3 -28.81 -6.55 25.84
C GLN A 3 -28.00 -6.60 24.53
N ALA A 4 -28.61 -7.06 23.43
CA ALA A 4 -27.99 -7.09 22.10
C ALA A 4 -27.64 -5.69 21.57
N ALA A 5 -28.50 -4.68 21.79
CA ALA A 5 -28.21 -3.31 21.35
C ALA A 5 -27.06 -2.67 22.15
N LYS A 6 -26.93 -3.03 23.43
CA LYS A 6 -25.81 -2.60 24.28
C LYS A 6 -24.49 -3.25 23.85
N SER A 7 -24.45 -4.54 23.54
CA SER A 7 -23.20 -5.20 23.09
C SER A 7 -22.70 -4.66 21.75
N THR A 8 -23.59 -4.40 20.79
CA THR A 8 -23.20 -3.80 19.50
C THR A 8 -22.72 -2.36 19.63
N TRP A 9 -23.25 -1.60 20.59
CA TRP A 9 -22.79 -0.22 20.84
C TRP A 9 -21.42 -0.20 21.56
N TRP A 10 -21.24 -1.04 22.58
CA TRP A 10 -19.95 -1.18 23.28
C TRP A 10 -18.85 -1.68 22.35
N ASN A 11 -19.12 -2.66 21.50
CA ASN A 11 -18.15 -3.15 20.52
C ASN A 11 -17.72 -2.05 19.55
N ARG A 12 -18.66 -1.22 19.07
CA ARG A 12 -18.35 -0.07 18.20
C ARG A 12 -17.49 0.98 18.91
N LEU A 13 -17.74 1.23 20.19
CA LEU A 13 -16.90 2.12 20.99
C LEU A 13 -15.49 1.57 21.21
N CYS A 14 -15.36 0.31 21.59
CA CYS A 14 -14.04 -0.34 21.76
C CYS A 14 -13.26 -0.36 20.44
N GLU A 15 -13.93 -0.67 19.33
CA GLU A 15 -13.33 -0.64 17.99
C GLU A 15 -12.91 0.80 17.60
N GLY A 16 -13.71 1.81 17.96
CA GLY A 16 -13.37 3.22 17.77
C GLY A 16 -12.14 3.65 18.55
N SER A 17 -12.08 3.32 19.85
CA SER A 17 -10.92 3.59 20.72
C SER A 17 -9.67 2.88 20.22
N TYR A 18 -9.80 1.62 19.80
CA TYR A 18 -8.72 0.84 19.22
C TYR A 18 -8.18 1.48 17.93
N ARG A 19 -9.05 1.83 16.97
CA ARG A 19 -8.65 2.52 15.74
C ARG A 19 -7.96 3.86 16.01
N ALA A 20 -8.43 4.63 16.99
CA ALA A 20 -7.80 5.89 17.37
C ALA A 20 -6.39 5.66 17.97
N SER A 21 -6.23 4.66 18.84
CA SER A 21 -4.90 4.28 19.36
C SER A 21 -3.97 3.74 18.27
N THR A 22 -4.48 2.95 17.32
CA THR A 22 -3.69 2.39 16.22
C THR A 22 -3.20 3.47 15.27
N ARG A 23 -4.06 4.44 14.93
CA ARG A 23 -3.65 5.60 14.11
C ARG A 23 -2.53 6.40 14.77
N ARG A 24 -2.59 6.55 16.10
CA ARG A 24 -1.53 7.21 16.85
C ARG A 24 -0.25 6.38 16.83
N LEU A 25 -0.35 5.07 17.08
CA LEU A 25 0.78 4.14 17.04
C LEU A 25 1.54 4.18 15.70
N VAL A 26 0.84 4.21 14.56
CA VAL A 26 1.46 4.36 13.23
C VAL A 26 2.35 5.61 13.16
N ARG A 27 1.85 6.75 13.68
CA ARG A 27 2.59 8.02 13.68
C ARG A 27 3.73 8.02 14.67
N ASP A 28 3.53 7.42 15.84
CA ASP A 28 4.55 7.33 16.89
C ASP A 28 5.71 6.45 16.39
N ILE A 29 5.44 5.31 15.73
CA ILE A 29 6.49 4.48 15.09
C ILE A 29 7.22 5.25 13.98
N GLU A 30 6.51 5.96 13.11
CA GLU A 30 7.13 6.78 12.06
C GLU A 30 8.09 7.83 12.67
N ALA A 31 7.65 8.51 13.72
CA ALA A 31 8.39 9.60 14.34
C ALA A 31 9.59 9.10 15.16
N GLU A 32 9.39 8.06 15.97
CA GLU A 32 10.39 7.53 16.89
C GLU A 32 11.34 6.53 16.22
N SER A 33 10.91 5.87 15.14
CA SER A 33 11.64 4.79 14.48
C SER A 33 11.36 4.74 12.96
N PRO A 34 11.73 5.78 12.20
CA PRO A 34 11.47 5.84 10.75
C PRO A 34 12.14 4.72 9.95
N GLY A 35 13.25 4.15 10.45
CA GLY A 35 13.90 2.98 9.86
C GLY A 35 13.02 1.73 9.93
N VAL A 36 12.49 1.43 11.12
CA VAL A 36 11.55 0.32 11.34
C VAL A 36 10.29 0.52 10.50
N TYR A 37 9.76 1.74 10.46
CA TYR A 37 8.60 2.04 9.61
C TYR A 37 8.90 1.78 8.12
N SER A 38 10.08 2.16 7.63
CA SER A 38 10.53 1.87 6.26
C SER A 38 10.66 0.37 5.98
N GLU A 39 11.19 -0.40 6.93
CA GLU A 39 11.30 -1.86 6.82
C GLU A 39 9.92 -2.52 6.72
N MET A 40 8.97 -2.11 7.56
CA MET A 40 7.58 -2.58 7.49
C MET A 40 6.91 -2.27 6.15
N LEU A 41 7.27 -1.17 5.49
CA LEU A 41 6.72 -0.82 4.17
C LEU A 41 7.35 -1.65 3.03
N LYS A 42 8.61 -2.05 3.18
CA LYS A 42 9.34 -2.86 2.19
C LYS A 42 8.96 -4.33 2.28
N ASP A 43 8.65 -4.81 3.48
CA ASP A 43 8.16 -6.16 3.73
C ASP A 43 6.67 -6.25 3.38
N LEU A 44 6.37 -6.98 2.30
CA LEU A 44 4.99 -7.21 1.87
C LEU A 44 4.42 -8.56 2.35
N ASP A 45 5.25 -9.41 2.96
CA ASP A 45 4.91 -10.80 3.24
C ASP A 45 4.60 -11.04 4.72
N THR A 46 5.34 -10.38 5.63
CA THR A 46 5.13 -10.56 7.07
C THR A 46 3.74 -10.06 7.49
N PRO A 47 2.89 -10.90 8.09
CA PRO A 47 1.57 -10.48 8.53
C PRO A 47 1.61 -9.35 9.55
N LEU A 48 0.74 -8.37 9.39
CA LEU A 48 0.51 -7.30 10.36
C LEU A 48 -0.88 -7.43 10.97
N GLU A 49 -1.09 -6.82 12.13
CA GLU A 49 -2.43 -6.73 12.70
C GLU A 49 -3.34 -5.94 11.71
N PRO A 50 -4.53 -6.46 11.35
CA PRO A 50 -5.35 -5.89 10.28
C PRO A 50 -5.76 -4.42 10.45
N ALA A 51 -5.98 -3.94 11.68
CA ALA A 51 -6.28 -2.53 11.90
C ALA A 51 -5.04 -1.65 11.73
N PHE A 52 -3.88 -2.12 12.17
CA PHE A 52 -2.59 -1.45 11.98
C PHE A 52 -2.25 -1.32 10.50
N GLU A 53 -2.33 -2.42 9.74
CA GLU A 53 -2.10 -2.41 8.29
C GLU A 53 -3.04 -1.40 7.59
N ARG A 54 -4.33 -1.39 7.94
CA ARG A 54 -5.30 -0.45 7.38
C ARG A 54 -4.97 1.01 7.70
N GLU A 55 -4.50 1.31 8.91
CA GLU A 55 -4.11 2.68 9.26
C GLU A 55 -2.78 3.09 8.61
N MET A 56 -1.83 2.17 8.41
CA MET A 56 -0.64 2.42 7.60
C MET A 56 -1.03 2.77 6.16
N ALA A 57 -1.85 1.95 5.50
CA ALA A 57 -2.32 2.22 4.14
C ALA A 57 -3.00 3.61 4.03
N ARG A 58 -3.91 3.93 4.96
CA ARG A 58 -4.56 5.25 5.01
C ARG A 58 -3.60 6.41 5.24
N HIS A 59 -2.54 6.18 6.01
CA HIS A 59 -1.52 7.19 6.27
C HIS A 59 -0.72 7.48 5.00
N LEU A 60 -0.35 6.45 4.23
CA LEU A 60 0.33 6.58 2.94
C LEU A 60 -0.53 7.29 1.88
N ASP A 61 -1.81 6.94 1.75
CA ASP A 61 -2.74 7.61 0.81
C ASP A 61 -2.89 9.11 1.09
N ARG A 62 -2.62 9.54 2.33
CA ARG A 62 -2.64 10.95 2.75
C ARG A 62 -1.28 11.65 2.57
N GLY A 63 -0.32 11.02 1.89
CA GLY A 63 1.05 11.53 1.75
C GLY A 63 1.88 11.43 3.02
N GLY A 64 1.50 10.55 3.94
CA GLY A 64 2.29 10.22 5.12
C GLY A 64 3.62 9.56 4.74
N PHE A 65 4.65 9.78 5.55
CA PHE A 65 6.01 9.28 5.36
C PHE A 65 6.64 9.65 4.01
N ARG A 66 7.22 10.85 3.93
CA ARG A 66 7.87 11.40 2.72
C ARG A 66 9.01 10.55 2.16
N ALA A 67 9.62 9.70 2.98
CA ALA A 67 10.68 8.80 2.56
C ALA A 67 10.15 7.53 1.85
N PHE A 68 8.83 7.33 1.80
CA PHE A 68 8.22 6.27 1.02
C PHE A 68 8.38 6.54 -0.48
N ALA A 69 9.04 5.63 -1.18
CA ALA A 69 9.20 5.67 -2.63
C ALA A 69 8.50 4.45 -3.26
N PRO A 70 7.20 4.55 -3.60
CA PRO A 70 6.45 3.46 -4.24
C PRO A 70 7.11 2.86 -5.47
N ALA A 71 7.87 3.67 -6.22
CA ALA A 71 8.60 3.18 -7.40
C ALA A 71 9.72 2.19 -7.05
N GLU A 72 10.27 2.23 -5.83
CA GLU A 72 11.29 1.28 -5.38
C GLU A 72 10.68 0.08 -4.66
N THR A 73 9.55 0.26 -3.97
CA THR A 73 8.95 -0.77 -3.12
C THR A 73 7.81 -1.52 -3.80
N LEU A 74 6.86 -0.81 -4.41
CA LEU A 74 5.64 -1.39 -4.96
C LEU A 74 5.75 -1.69 -6.45
N MET A 75 6.36 -0.79 -7.22
CA MET A 75 6.42 -0.91 -8.67
C MET A 75 7.08 -2.20 -9.16
N PRO A 76 8.18 -2.71 -8.57
CA PRO A 76 8.76 -3.99 -9.00
C PRO A 76 7.78 -5.15 -8.87
N VAL A 77 7.04 -5.22 -7.76
CA VAL A 77 6.03 -6.25 -7.51
C VAL A 77 4.84 -6.07 -8.45
N MET A 78 4.41 -4.83 -8.69
CA MET A 78 3.38 -4.53 -9.68
C MET A 78 3.78 -4.98 -11.07
N LEU A 79 5.00 -4.70 -11.54
CA LEU A 79 5.49 -5.16 -12.84
C LEU A 79 5.38 -6.69 -12.95
N GLN A 80 5.79 -7.42 -11.91
CA GLN A 80 5.64 -8.88 -11.86
C GLN A 80 4.18 -9.34 -11.96
N ARG A 81 3.22 -8.62 -11.34
CA ARG A 81 1.78 -8.92 -11.51
C ARG A 81 1.32 -8.81 -12.95
N PHE A 82 1.91 -7.90 -13.73
CA PHE A 82 1.65 -7.74 -15.16
C PHE A 82 2.54 -8.62 -16.05
N GLY A 83 3.26 -9.60 -15.47
CA GLY A 83 4.13 -10.51 -16.22
C GLY A 83 5.45 -9.88 -16.68
N LEU A 84 5.80 -8.70 -16.18
CA LEU A 84 7.02 -7.99 -16.54
C LEU A 84 8.15 -8.27 -15.53
N GLU A 85 9.34 -8.52 -16.05
CA GLU A 85 10.55 -8.59 -15.23
C GLU A 85 11.10 -7.15 -15.00
N PRO A 86 11.27 -6.70 -13.74
CA PRO A 86 11.66 -5.32 -13.46
C PRO A 86 12.98 -4.85 -14.09
N GLY A 87 14.00 -5.70 -14.14
CA GLY A 87 15.30 -5.37 -14.73
C GLY A 87 15.22 -5.10 -16.23
N SER A 88 14.35 -5.80 -16.93
CA SER A 88 14.11 -5.70 -18.38
C SER A 88 13.38 -4.41 -18.73
N VAL A 89 12.45 -3.97 -17.86
CA VAL A 89 11.71 -2.71 -18.04
C VAL A 89 12.57 -1.49 -17.70
N ALA A 90 13.58 -1.63 -16.84
CA ALA A 90 14.40 -0.51 -16.38
C ALA A 90 15.13 0.25 -17.51
N GLY A 91 15.42 -0.42 -18.63
CA GLY A 91 16.02 0.20 -19.82
C GLY A 91 15.03 0.84 -20.79
N HIS A 92 13.72 0.66 -20.60
CA HIS A 92 12.71 1.16 -21.52
C HIS A 92 12.54 2.68 -21.41
N ALA A 93 12.32 3.37 -22.54
CA ALA A 93 12.22 4.84 -22.59
C ALA A 93 11.10 5.42 -21.70
N SER A 94 10.04 4.65 -21.44
CA SER A 94 8.93 5.06 -20.56
C SER A 94 9.22 4.89 -19.05
N TYR A 95 10.28 4.17 -18.68
CA TYR A 95 10.56 3.81 -17.29
C TYR A 95 10.65 5.02 -16.33
N PRO A 96 11.33 6.14 -16.69
CA PRO A 96 11.36 7.32 -15.83
C PRO A 96 9.97 7.90 -15.54
N SER A 97 9.09 7.96 -16.55
CA SER A 97 7.72 8.45 -16.39
C SER A 97 6.89 7.51 -15.52
N LEU A 98 7.03 6.19 -15.67
CA LEU A 98 6.34 5.20 -14.84
C LEU A 98 6.73 5.32 -13.37
N ARG A 99 8.02 5.51 -13.09
CA ARG A 99 8.53 5.74 -11.73
C ARG A 99 7.98 7.05 -11.14
N GLY A 100 7.98 8.13 -11.93
CA GLY A 100 7.40 9.42 -11.52
C GLY A 100 5.93 9.30 -11.14
N ASN A 101 5.13 8.65 -11.99
CA ASN A 101 3.72 8.38 -11.72
C ASN A 101 3.51 7.52 -10.47
N CYS A 102 4.35 6.50 -10.26
CA CYS A 102 4.25 5.62 -9.11
C CYS A 102 4.56 6.38 -7.80
N ASN A 103 5.63 7.18 -7.78
CA ASN A 103 6.00 7.98 -6.61
C ASN A 103 4.99 9.09 -6.28
N ALA A 104 4.23 9.57 -7.27
CA ALA A 104 3.18 10.57 -7.09
C ALA A 104 1.78 9.95 -6.91
N CYS A 105 1.66 8.62 -6.81
CA CYS A 105 0.38 7.93 -6.84
C CYS A 105 -0.48 8.26 -5.59
N PRO A 106 -1.69 8.82 -5.75
CA PRO A 106 -2.55 9.21 -4.62
C PRO A 106 -3.17 8.02 -3.89
N VAL A 107 -3.05 6.81 -4.45
CA VAL A 107 -3.59 5.56 -3.91
C VAL A 107 -2.48 4.56 -3.58
N ALA A 108 -1.26 5.05 -3.29
CA ALA A 108 -0.10 4.20 -3.01
C ALA A 108 -0.29 3.33 -1.77
N GLY A 109 -1.04 3.80 -0.77
CA GLY A 109 -1.40 3.02 0.41
C GLY A 109 -2.40 1.90 0.11
N HIS A 110 -3.41 2.19 -0.72
CA HIS A 110 -4.29 1.15 -1.25
C HIS A 110 -3.50 0.08 -2.03
N CYS A 111 -2.58 0.50 -2.90
CA CYS A 111 -1.68 -0.38 -3.64
C CYS A 111 -0.84 -1.26 -2.69
N TRP A 112 -0.19 -0.66 -1.69
CA TRP A 112 0.60 -1.38 -0.68
C TRP A 112 -0.23 -2.46 0.02
N GLY A 113 -1.44 -2.12 0.50
CA GLY A 113 -2.33 -3.09 1.14
C GLY A 113 -2.83 -4.19 0.19
N ALA A 114 -3.10 -3.87 -1.07
CA ALA A 114 -3.50 -4.86 -2.07
C ALA A 114 -2.38 -5.87 -2.33
N LEU A 115 -1.15 -5.40 -2.50
CA LEU A 115 0.02 -6.25 -2.74
C LEU A 115 0.34 -7.14 -1.54
N ARG A 116 0.20 -6.64 -0.30
CA ARG A 116 0.32 -7.44 0.93
C ARG A 116 -0.70 -8.57 1.04
N ARG A 117 -1.91 -8.36 0.50
CA ARG A 117 -2.92 -9.41 0.37
C ARG A 117 -2.75 -10.29 -0.88
N ASN A 118 -1.61 -10.16 -1.56
CA ASN A 118 -1.30 -10.87 -2.80
C ASN A 118 -2.35 -10.66 -3.91
N ALA A 119 -2.82 -9.42 -4.07
CA ALA A 119 -3.75 -9.05 -5.14
C ALA A 119 -3.20 -9.45 -6.53
N GLY A 120 -4.08 -10.05 -7.34
CA GLY A 120 -3.77 -10.45 -8.71
C GLY A 120 -3.82 -9.28 -9.69
N VAL A 121 -3.48 -9.55 -10.96
CA VAL A 121 -3.41 -8.54 -12.03
C VAL A 121 -4.72 -7.81 -12.25
N ASP A 122 -5.87 -8.50 -12.18
CA ASP A 122 -7.19 -7.90 -12.42
C ASP A 122 -7.56 -6.87 -11.35
N GLU A 123 -7.30 -7.18 -10.07
CA GLU A 123 -7.51 -6.22 -8.97
C GLU A 123 -6.55 -5.05 -9.09
N CYS A 124 -5.27 -5.31 -9.39
CA CYS A 124 -4.24 -4.29 -9.60
C CYS A 124 -4.59 -3.34 -10.76
N ARG A 125 -5.15 -3.86 -11.86
CA ARG A 125 -5.60 -3.09 -13.02
C ARG A 125 -6.71 -2.10 -12.65
N ALA A 126 -7.60 -2.46 -11.74
CA ALA A 126 -8.75 -1.65 -11.39
C ALA A 126 -8.39 -0.30 -10.73
N PHE A 127 -7.22 -0.19 -10.10
CA PHE A 127 -6.81 1.02 -9.39
C PHE A 127 -5.48 1.62 -9.86
N CYS A 128 -4.58 0.86 -10.48
CA CYS A 128 -3.24 1.34 -10.79
C CYS A 128 -3.23 2.28 -12.01
N PRO A 129 -2.76 3.54 -11.86
CA PRO A 129 -2.68 4.47 -13.00
C PRO A 129 -1.69 4.04 -14.10
N ASN A 130 -0.68 3.23 -13.75
CA ASN A 130 0.30 2.71 -14.70
C ASN A 130 -0.15 1.41 -15.39
N ALA A 131 -1.28 0.80 -15.01
CA ALA A 131 -1.69 -0.52 -15.49
C ALA A 131 -1.69 -0.63 -17.02
N ALA A 132 -2.37 0.29 -17.71
CA ALA A 132 -2.43 0.30 -19.17
C ALA A 132 -1.05 0.46 -19.84
N ALA A 133 -0.10 1.13 -19.16
CA ALA A 133 1.26 1.27 -19.65
C ALA A 133 2.08 -0.02 -19.43
N PHE A 134 1.85 -0.73 -18.33
CA PHE A 134 2.43 -2.05 -18.10
C PHE A 134 1.92 -3.07 -19.12
N GLU A 135 0.63 -3.07 -19.44
CA GLU A 135 0.06 -3.97 -20.44
C GLU A 135 0.68 -3.78 -21.82
N ARG A 136 0.79 -2.52 -22.28
CA ARG A 136 1.48 -2.22 -23.55
C ARG A 136 2.94 -2.67 -23.56
N LEU A 137 3.63 -2.57 -22.42
CA LEU A 137 5.00 -3.06 -22.31
C LEU A 137 5.05 -4.58 -22.41
N ALA A 138 4.11 -5.29 -21.78
CA ALA A 138 4.03 -6.74 -21.79
C ALA A 138 3.70 -7.29 -23.19
N GLU A 139 2.97 -6.54 -24.02
CA GLU A 139 2.72 -6.89 -25.44
C GLU A 139 3.98 -6.77 -26.31
N THR A 140 4.99 -6.01 -25.87
CA THR A 140 6.22 -5.73 -26.61
C THR A 140 7.47 -6.43 -26.05
N ALA A 141 7.34 -7.11 -24.91
CA ALA A 141 8.39 -7.85 -24.22
C ALA A 141 8.44 -9.30 -24.67
#